data_AF-A0A3M1F1Y8-F1
#
_entry.id   AF-A0A3M1F1Y8-F1
#
_cell.length_a   1.000
_cell.length_b   1.000
_cell.length_c   1.000
_cell.angle_alpha   90.00
_cell.angle_beta   90.00
_cell.angle_gamma   90.00
#
_symmetry.space_group_name_H-M   'P 1'
#
loop_
_entity.id
_entity.type
_entity.pdbx_description
1 polymer ?
#
loop_
_entity_poly.entity_id
_entity_poly.type
_entity_poly.pdbx_seq_one_letter_code
_entity_poly.pdbx_strand_id
1 'polypeptide(L)'
;SGDEVQTVQVYVTLSEETIAYAEELLATYYQEYGNASQEVLAELAAIEEDLAAIAENTAAMAQSLAEMEQALNAGLALAEESIAQLEAAAQSAYATLEQAQAQADALRAAIQAASTDAGSAPPASVQDFSAILAGVQAQEIVQDPAAAVRQAQNYAQIAAAALADGALDAQEMQAIAQVGANVVASMEQQAAPPYQALARQVETVNQALARGDMAAAQQELARMENQLHNVLIPSSNRPTTSQPVPGQPGGNRGSRRP
;
A
#
# COMPACT_ATOMS: atom_id res chain seq x y z
N SER A 1 22.12 -18.98 113.29
CA SER A 1 20.83 -18.92 112.60
C SER A 1 20.60 -17.59 111.88
N GLY A 2 21.08 -16.43 112.35
CA GLY A 2 20.94 -15.15 111.63
C GLY A 2 21.77 -15.02 110.33
N ASP A 3 23.05 -15.44 110.35
CA ASP A 3 23.95 -15.37 109.19
C ASP A 3 23.55 -16.29 108.04
N GLU A 4 23.05 -17.50 108.33
CA GLU A 4 22.56 -18.44 107.30
C GLU A 4 21.30 -17.90 106.61
N VAL A 5 20.40 -17.28 107.38
CA VAL A 5 19.18 -16.66 106.81
C VAL A 5 19.55 -15.49 105.92
N GLN A 6 20.49 -14.63 106.34
CA GLN A 6 20.95 -13.49 105.54
C GLN A 6 21.69 -13.94 104.27
N THR A 7 22.50 -15.00 104.35
CA THR A 7 23.20 -15.58 103.20
C THR A 7 22.22 -16.20 102.19
N VAL A 8 21.23 -16.97 102.67
CA VAL A 8 20.18 -17.52 101.80
C VAL A 8 19.36 -16.42 101.14
N GLN A 9 19.07 -15.33 101.85
CA GLN A 9 18.33 -14.19 101.30
C GLN A 9 19.09 -13.53 100.13
N VAL A 10 20.40 -13.36 100.26
CA VAL A 10 21.26 -12.83 99.19
C VAL A 10 21.27 -13.74 97.96
N TYR A 11 21.38 -15.06 98.14
CA TYR A 11 21.34 -16.01 97.02
C TYR A 11 19.98 -16.08 96.32
N VAL A 12 18.88 -15.97 97.07
CA VAL A 12 17.53 -15.90 96.50
C VAL A 12 17.37 -14.64 95.67
N THR A 13 17.73 -13.47 96.20
CA THR A 13 17.66 -12.20 95.46
C THR A 13 18.52 -12.23 94.19
N LEU A 14 19.76 -12.73 94.28
CA LEU A 14 20.62 -12.87 93.10
C LEU A 14 20.05 -13.83 92.05
N SER A 15 19.40 -14.91 92.50
CA SER A 15 18.75 -15.86 91.59
C SER A 15 17.52 -15.26 90.92
N GLU A 16 16.71 -14.50 91.66
CA GLU A 16 15.55 -13.76 91.12
C GLU A 16 15.98 -12.71 90.10
N GLU A 17 17.03 -11.94 90.38
CA GLU A 17 17.61 -10.98 89.43
C GLU A 17 18.17 -11.68 88.17
N THR A 18 18.82 -12.83 88.32
CA THR A 18 19.35 -13.61 87.20
C THR A 18 18.22 -14.20 86.34
N ILE A 19 17.14 -14.68 86.95
CA ILE A 19 15.96 -15.19 86.24
C ILE A 19 15.29 -14.04 85.48
N ALA A 20 15.06 -12.89 86.13
CA ALA A 20 14.46 -11.73 85.49
C ALA A 20 15.28 -11.25 84.28
N TYR A 21 16.61 -11.21 84.40
CA TYR A 21 17.50 -10.85 83.30
C TYR A 21 17.47 -11.87 82.14
N ALA A 22 17.43 -13.18 82.45
CA ALA A 22 17.31 -14.22 81.44
C ALA A 22 15.97 -14.18 80.70
N GLU A 23 14.88 -13.87 81.41
CA GLU A 23 13.55 -13.66 80.83
C GLU A 23 13.51 -12.43 79.91
N GLU A 24 14.14 -11.33 80.31
CA GLU A 24 14.29 -10.14 79.46
C GLU A 24 15.08 -10.45 78.18
N LEU A 25 16.22 -11.15 78.29
CA LEU A 25 17.04 -11.53 77.14
C LEU A 25 16.28 -12.46 76.18
N LEU A 26 15.52 -13.43 76.72
CA LEU A 26 14.66 -14.30 75.91
C LEU A 26 13.58 -13.50 75.20
N ALA A 27 12.93 -12.56 75.90
CA ALA A 27 11.91 -11.71 75.30
C ALA A 27 12.49 -10.87 74.15
N THR A 28 13.67 -10.26 74.34
CA THR A 28 14.38 -9.53 73.28
C THR A 28 14.71 -10.43 72.10
N TYR A 29 15.28 -11.62 72.33
CA TYR A 29 15.64 -12.55 71.26
C TYR A 29 14.42 -13.00 70.44
N TYR A 30 13.31 -13.34 71.11
CA TYR A 30 12.06 -13.71 70.43
C TYR A 30 11.48 -12.54 69.62
N GLN A 31 11.58 -11.31 70.13
CA GLN A 31 11.13 -10.12 69.41
C GLN A 31 11.99 -9.87 68.17
N GLU A 32 13.32 -9.91 68.28
CA GLU A 32 14.22 -9.71 67.14
C GLU A 32 14.04 -10.79 66.07
N TYR A 33 13.99 -12.06 66.47
CA TYR A 33 13.74 -13.16 65.53
C TYR A 33 12.36 -13.08 64.89
N GLY A 34 11.34 -12.68 65.66
CA GLY A 34 9.98 -12.48 65.17
C GLY A 34 9.89 -11.33 64.16
N ASN A 35 10.61 -10.25 64.37
CA ASN A 35 10.67 -9.11 63.44
C ASN A 35 11.45 -9.48 62.17
N ALA A 36 12.64 -10.07 62.31
CA ALA A 36 13.45 -10.51 61.17
C ALA A 36 12.71 -11.54 60.30
N SER A 37 11.98 -12.47 60.92
CA SER A 37 11.17 -13.45 60.19
C SER A 37 10.04 -12.80 59.40
N GLN A 38 9.40 -11.75 59.95
CA GLN A 38 8.36 -10.99 59.24
C GLN A 38 8.94 -10.19 58.06
N GLU A 39 10.11 -9.57 58.23
CA GLU A 39 10.80 -8.87 57.14
C GLU A 39 11.18 -9.83 56.01
N VAL A 40 11.74 -10.99 56.33
CA VAL A 40 12.08 -12.02 55.33
C VAL A 40 10.85 -12.51 54.58
N LEU A 41 9.73 -12.74 55.28
CA LEU A 41 8.48 -13.14 54.63
C LEU A 41 7.92 -12.05 53.71
N ALA A 42 8.01 -10.79 54.10
CA ALA A 42 7.59 -9.67 53.27
C ALA A 42 8.47 -9.55 52.01
N GLU A 43 9.79 -9.71 52.15
CA GLU A 43 10.72 -9.69 51.01
C GLU A 43 10.47 -10.87 50.05
N LEU A 44 10.23 -12.08 50.57
CA LEU A 44 9.90 -13.23 49.73
C LEU A 44 8.59 -13.03 48.97
N ALA A 45 7.57 -12.46 49.62
CA ALA A 45 6.31 -12.13 48.95
C ALA A 45 6.49 -11.09 47.84
N ALA A 46 7.33 -10.07 48.06
CA ALA A 46 7.67 -9.09 47.03
C ALA A 46 8.42 -9.73 45.85
N ILE A 47 9.38 -10.63 46.11
CA ILE A 47 10.10 -11.38 45.06
C ILE A 47 9.14 -12.26 44.26
N GLU A 48 8.17 -12.91 44.90
CA GLU A 48 7.15 -13.71 44.22
C GLU A 48 6.27 -12.85 43.29
N GLU A 49 5.89 -11.65 43.73
CA GLU A 49 5.14 -10.68 42.91
C GLU A 49 5.98 -10.21 41.70
N ASP A 50 7.25 -9.85 41.92
CA ASP A 50 8.17 -9.46 40.85
C ASP A 50 8.38 -10.59 39.83
N LEU A 51 8.54 -11.83 40.28
CA LEU A 51 8.68 -12.99 39.40
C LEU A 51 7.41 -13.25 38.58
N ALA A 52 6.22 -13.07 39.17
CA ALA A 52 4.96 -13.17 38.44
C ALA A 52 4.86 -12.08 37.35
N ALA A 53 5.23 -10.84 37.68
CA ALA A 53 5.25 -9.74 36.71
C ALA A 53 6.28 -9.97 35.58
N ILE A 54 7.47 -10.50 35.90
CA ILE A 54 8.48 -10.88 34.90
C ILE A 54 7.95 -12.00 34.00
N ALA A 55 7.28 -13.00 34.56
CA ALA A 55 6.70 -14.09 33.78
C ALA A 55 5.61 -13.59 32.82
N GLU A 56 4.72 -12.71 33.29
CA GLU A 56 3.69 -12.09 32.45
C GLU A 56 4.30 -11.25 31.32
N ASN A 57 5.27 -10.39 31.64
CA ASN A 57 5.96 -9.57 30.64
C ASN A 57 6.71 -10.44 29.61
N THR A 58 7.33 -11.53 30.04
CA THR A 58 8.04 -12.47 29.16
C THR A 58 7.07 -13.20 28.23
N ALA A 59 5.90 -13.60 28.72
CA ALA A 59 4.86 -14.19 27.90
C ALA A 59 4.33 -13.20 26.85
N ALA A 60 4.09 -11.94 27.24
CA ALA A 60 3.67 -10.89 26.31
C ALA A 60 4.73 -10.61 25.23
N MET A 61 6.02 -10.58 25.60
CA MET A 61 7.12 -10.43 24.63
C MET A 61 7.18 -11.61 23.66
N ALA A 62 7.02 -12.85 24.15
CA ALA A 62 7.01 -14.04 23.29
C ALA A 62 5.85 -14.01 22.29
N GLN A 63 4.67 -13.58 22.72
CA GLN A 63 3.53 -13.40 21.82
C GLN A 63 3.82 -12.33 20.76
N SER A 64 4.35 -11.18 21.15
CA SER A 64 4.69 -10.11 20.20
C SER A 64 5.74 -10.56 19.18
N LEU A 65 6.74 -11.35 19.58
CA LEU A 65 7.73 -11.92 18.68
C LEU A 65 7.09 -12.89 17.67
N ALA A 66 6.16 -13.74 18.09
CA ALA A 66 5.44 -14.64 17.20
C ALA A 66 4.57 -13.88 16.18
N GLU A 67 3.89 -12.81 16.61
CA GLU A 67 3.10 -11.95 15.72
C GLU A 67 4.00 -11.22 14.69
N MET A 68 5.18 -10.73 15.11
CA MET A 68 6.16 -10.13 14.21
C MET A 68 6.71 -11.14 13.20
N GLU A 69 7.03 -12.36 13.61
CA GLU A 69 7.48 -13.43 12.71
C GLU A 69 6.41 -13.75 11.66
N GLN A 70 5.14 -13.85 12.07
CA GLN A 70 4.03 -14.08 11.15
C GLN A 70 3.89 -12.92 10.14
N ALA A 71 3.99 -11.67 10.59
CA ALA A 71 3.92 -10.50 9.73
C ALA A 71 5.09 -10.44 8.73
N LEU A 72 6.31 -10.78 9.17
CA LEU A 72 7.49 -10.85 8.30
C LEU A 72 7.35 -11.93 7.23
N ASN A 73 6.86 -13.12 7.60
CA ASN A 73 6.62 -14.21 6.65
C ASN A 73 5.54 -13.85 5.62
N ALA A 74 4.45 -13.20 6.04
CA ALA A 74 3.43 -12.70 5.13
C ALA A 74 3.98 -11.61 4.19
N GLY A 75 4.80 -10.69 4.71
CA GLY A 75 5.48 -9.66 3.92
C GLY A 75 6.45 -10.23 2.89
N LEU A 76 7.22 -11.26 3.25
CA LEU A 76 8.11 -11.97 2.33
C LEU A 76 7.33 -12.64 1.20
N ALA A 77 6.27 -13.38 1.50
CA ALA A 77 5.43 -14.03 0.50
C ALA A 77 4.82 -13.02 -0.49
N LEU A 78 4.34 -11.88 0.02
CA LEU A 78 3.81 -10.80 -0.83
C LEU A 78 4.88 -10.18 -1.73
N ALA A 79 6.11 -10.01 -1.21
CA ALA A 79 7.23 -9.49 -1.99
C ALA A 79 7.64 -10.46 -3.11
N GLU A 80 7.70 -11.76 -2.83
CA GLU A 80 7.98 -12.81 -3.81
C GLU A 80 6.91 -12.85 -4.92
N GLU A 81 5.63 -12.77 -4.57
CA GLU A 81 4.54 -12.69 -5.55
C GLU A 81 4.66 -11.44 -6.42
N SER A 82 4.95 -10.28 -5.82
CA SER A 82 5.11 -9.01 -6.54
C SER A 82 6.28 -9.06 -7.52
N ILE A 83 7.41 -9.68 -7.13
CA ILE A 83 8.56 -9.89 -8.03
C ILE A 83 8.16 -10.78 -9.20
N ALA A 84 7.48 -11.90 -8.95
CA ALA A 84 7.03 -12.79 -10.02
C ALA A 84 6.07 -12.08 -11.01
N GLN A 85 5.17 -11.24 -10.51
CA GLN A 85 4.30 -10.42 -11.35
C GLN A 85 5.07 -9.40 -12.19
N LEU A 86 6.09 -8.73 -11.62
CA LEU A 86 6.94 -7.80 -12.34
C LEU A 86 7.79 -8.49 -13.41
N GLU A 87 8.34 -9.67 -13.11
CA GLU A 87 9.08 -10.47 -14.08
C GLU A 87 8.20 -10.91 -15.25
N ALA A 88 6.98 -11.38 -14.97
CA ALA A 88 6.00 -11.73 -16.01
C ALA A 88 5.60 -10.51 -16.86
N ALA A 89 5.40 -9.35 -16.23
CA ALA A 89 5.10 -8.10 -16.93
C ALA A 89 6.28 -7.66 -17.82
N ALA A 90 7.52 -7.75 -17.33
CA ALA A 90 8.71 -7.43 -18.09
C ALA A 90 8.90 -8.36 -19.29
N GLN A 91 8.71 -9.68 -19.12
CA GLN A 91 8.76 -10.64 -20.23
C GLN A 91 7.70 -10.35 -21.30
N SER A 92 6.47 -10.02 -20.89
CA SER A 92 5.40 -9.62 -21.80
C SER A 92 5.74 -8.33 -22.58
N ALA A 93 6.33 -7.35 -21.89
CA ALA A 93 6.79 -6.12 -22.53
C ALA A 93 7.90 -6.36 -23.56
N TYR A 94 8.87 -7.24 -23.26
CA TYR A 94 9.91 -7.62 -24.22
C TYR A 94 9.33 -8.31 -25.46
N ALA A 95 8.39 -9.25 -25.28
CA ALA A 95 7.74 -9.91 -26.41
C ALA A 95 6.95 -8.91 -27.27
N THR A 96 6.27 -7.95 -26.64
CA THR A 96 5.55 -6.88 -27.34
C THR A 96 6.50 -5.97 -28.12
N LEU A 97 7.65 -5.62 -27.54
CA LEU A 97 8.67 -4.81 -28.20
C LEU A 97 9.26 -5.52 -29.42
N GLU A 98 9.57 -6.81 -29.31
CA GLU A 98 10.07 -7.62 -30.43
C GLU A 98 9.05 -7.69 -31.57
N GLN A 99 7.76 -7.87 -31.25
CA GLN A 99 6.68 -7.84 -32.23
C GLN A 99 6.55 -6.47 -32.90
N ALA A 100 6.60 -5.39 -32.13
CA ALA A 100 6.53 -4.03 -32.65
C ALA A 100 7.72 -3.73 -33.58
N GLN A 101 8.92 -4.18 -33.21
CA GLN A 101 10.12 -4.02 -34.03
C GLN A 101 10.01 -4.80 -35.34
N ALA A 102 9.55 -6.05 -35.29
CA ALA A 102 9.32 -6.86 -36.50
C ALA A 102 8.26 -6.21 -37.43
N GLN A 103 7.19 -5.65 -36.86
CA GLN A 103 6.17 -4.93 -37.62
C GLN A 103 6.72 -3.65 -38.26
N ALA A 104 7.54 -2.89 -37.53
CA ALA A 104 8.17 -1.68 -38.05
C ALA A 104 9.15 -1.98 -39.20
N ASP A 105 9.93 -3.06 -39.09
CA ASP A 105 10.84 -3.48 -40.17
C ASP A 105 10.07 -4.00 -41.40
N ALA A 106 8.98 -4.74 -41.19
CA ALA A 106 8.09 -5.17 -42.28
C ALA A 106 7.45 -3.98 -42.99
N LEU A 107 7.00 -2.98 -42.24
CA LEU A 107 6.43 -1.76 -42.78
C LEU A 107 7.47 -0.96 -43.58
N ARG A 108 8.69 -0.79 -43.04
CA ARG A 108 9.79 -0.12 -43.76
C ARG A 108 10.10 -0.81 -45.08
N ALA A 109 10.10 -2.15 -45.10
CA ALA A 109 10.28 -2.93 -46.32
C ALA A 109 9.13 -2.71 -47.33
N ALA A 110 7.88 -2.67 -46.85
CA ALA A 110 6.71 -2.39 -47.68
C ALA A 110 6.74 -0.98 -48.29
N ILE A 111 7.12 0.05 -47.51
CA ILE A 111 7.29 1.42 -47.98
C ILE A 111 8.40 1.49 -49.05
N GLN A 112 9.55 0.84 -48.82
CA GLN A 112 10.63 0.80 -49.80
C GLN A 112 10.18 0.13 -51.10
N ALA A 113 9.47 -1.00 -51.02
CA ALA A 113 8.91 -1.69 -52.19
C ALA A 113 7.89 -0.81 -52.95
N ALA A 114 6.99 -0.14 -52.23
CA ALA A 114 6.01 0.78 -52.81
C ALA A 114 6.68 1.99 -53.47
N SER A 115 7.75 2.53 -52.86
CA SER A 115 8.49 3.68 -53.42
C SER A 115 9.25 3.36 -54.71
N THR A 116 9.65 2.09 -54.92
CA THR A 116 10.23 1.63 -56.19
C THR A 116 9.19 1.40 -57.28
N ASP A 117 7.92 1.18 -56.92
CA ASP A 117 6.81 0.97 -57.86
C ASP A 117 6.00 2.27 -58.13
N ALA A 118 6.12 3.28 -57.26
CA ALA A 118 5.32 4.50 -57.29
C ALA A 118 5.90 5.59 -58.21
N GLY A 119 5.80 5.36 -59.51
CA GLY A 119 5.60 6.41 -60.50
C GLY A 119 4.12 6.87 -60.60
N SER A 120 3.26 6.55 -59.63
CA SER A 120 1.81 6.79 -59.75
C SER A 120 1.09 6.92 -58.40
N ALA A 121 0.41 8.07 -58.24
CA ALA A 121 -0.66 8.41 -57.30
C ALA A 121 -0.30 8.73 -55.83
N PRO A 122 -0.87 9.83 -55.27
CA PRO A 122 -0.70 10.20 -53.85
C PRO A 122 -1.42 9.19 -52.94
N PRO A 123 -0.94 8.98 -51.69
CA PRO A 123 -1.55 8.02 -50.78
C PRO A 123 -2.96 8.44 -50.43
N ALA A 124 -3.87 7.47 -50.35
CA ALA A 124 -5.28 7.64 -49.99
C ALA A 124 -5.39 8.13 -48.53
N SER A 125 -5.24 9.44 -48.36
CA SER A 125 -5.18 10.08 -47.05
C SER A 125 -6.58 10.46 -46.58
N VAL A 126 -6.90 10.12 -45.33
CA VAL A 126 -8.09 10.51 -44.54
C VAL A 126 -9.36 9.67 -44.76
N GLN A 127 -9.80 9.41 -46.01
CA GLN A 127 -11.03 8.64 -46.22
C GLN A 127 -10.93 7.20 -45.70
N ASP A 128 -9.74 6.61 -45.78
CA ASP A 128 -9.50 5.21 -45.40
C ASP A 128 -9.60 4.99 -43.89
N PHE A 129 -9.15 5.94 -43.06
CA PHE A 129 -9.17 5.75 -41.60
C PHE A 129 -10.58 5.66 -41.03
N SER A 130 -11.48 6.53 -41.50
CA SER A 130 -12.88 6.51 -41.06
C SER A 130 -13.58 5.19 -41.42
N ALA A 131 -13.26 4.63 -42.59
CA ALA A 131 -13.76 3.33 -43.02
C ALA A 131 -13.17 2.19 -42.18
N ILE A 132 -11.88 2.26 -41.85
CA ILE A 132 -11.22 1.31 -40.95
C ILE A 132 -11.87 1.35 -39.57
N LEU A 133 -12.03 2.52 -38.95
CA LEU A 133 -12.66 2.67 -37.63
C LEU A 133 -14.08 2.10 -37.59
N ALA A 134 -14.85 2.26 -38.66
CA ALA A 134 -16.21 1.73 -38.73
C ALA A 134 -16.27 0.20 -38.82
N GLY A 135 -15.22 -0.45 -39.33
CA GLY A 135 -15.14 -1.90 -39.49
C GLY A 135 -14.41 -2.64 -38.36
N VAL A 136 -13.62 -1.93 -37.56
CA VAL A 136 -12.83 -2.52 -36.47
C VAL A 136 -13.71 -2.78 -35.25
N GLN A 137 -13.68 -4.02 -34.77
CA GLN A 137 -14.29 -4.44 -33.51
C GLN A 137 -13.21 -4.77 -32.48
N ALA A 138 -13.52 -4.60 -31.20
CA ALA A 138 -12.64 -5.00 -30.12
C ALA A 138 -12.43 -6.53 -30.16
N GLN A 139 -11.17 -6.95 -30.20
CA GLN A 139 -10.76 -8.35 -30.19
C GLN A 139 -10.26 -8.78 -28.81
N GLU A 140 -9.73 -7.83 -28.03
CA GLU A 140 -9.16 -8.09 -26.72
C GLU A 140 -9.75 -7.12 -25.69
N ILE A 141 -10.65 -7.64 -24.85
CA ILE A 141 -11.32 -6.88 -23.81
C ILE A 141 -10.84 -7.39 -22.45
N VAL A 142 -10.16 -6.54 -21.70
CA VAL A 142 -9.62 -6.89 -20.38
C VAL A 142 -10.56 -6.46 -19.27
N GLN A 143 -10.81 -7.37 -18.32
CA GLN A 143 -11.70 -7.11 -17.17
C GLN A 143 -10.97 -6.52 -15.97
N ASP A 144 -9.64 -6.62 -15.92
CA ASP A 144 -8.84 -6.04 -14.84
C ASP A 144 -8.61 -4.53 -15.09
N PRO A 145 -8.97 -3.65 -14.14
CA PRO A 145 -8.74 -2.22 -14.29
C PRO A 145 -7.26 -1.86 -14.54
N ALA A 146 -6.31 -2.54 -13.90
CA ALA A 146 -4.89 -2.26 -14.10
C ALA A 146 -4.45 -2.67 -15.52
N ALA A 147 -4.91 -3.80 -16.02
CA ALA A 147 -4.70 -4.21 -17.41
C ALA A 147 -5.32 -3.22 -18.41
N ALA A 148 -6.51 -2.69 -18.14
CA ALA A 148 -7.15 -1.70 -19.01
C ALA A 148 -6.30 -0.43 -19.11
N VAL A 149 -5.76 0.07 -17.99
CA VAL A 149 -4.85 1.22 -17.98
C VAL A 149 -3.58 0.95 -18.77
N ARG A 150 -2.97 -0.24 -18.63
CA ARG A 150 -1.80 -0.64 -19.45
C ARG A 150 -2.14 -0.67 -20.94
N GLN A 151 -3.32 -1.15 -21.31
CA GLN A 151 -3.79 -1.16 -22.69
C GLN A 151 -3.93 0.27 -23.26
N ALA A 152 -4.44 1.20 -22.45
CA ALA A 152 -4.53 2.61 -22.82
C ALA A 152 -3.15 3.30 -22.93
N GLN A 153 -2.18 2.93 -22.11
CA GLN A 153 -0.79 3.37 -22.26
C GLN A 153 -0.18 2.86 -23.57
N ASN A 154 -0.42 1.59 -23.92
CA ASN A 154 0.04 1.01 -25.18
C ASN A 154 -0.57 1.74 -26.39
N TYR A 155 -1.88 2.03 -26.35
CA TYR A 155 -2.53 2.87 -27.36
C TYR A 155 -1.82 4.22 -27.51
N ALA A 156 -1.55 4.91 -26.39
CA ALA A 156 -0.91 6.21 -26.43
C ALA A 156 0.49 6.16 -27.08
N GLN A 157 1.28 5.14 -26.75
CA GLN A 157 2.61 4.93 -27.32
C GLN A 157 2.57 4.65 -28.82
N ILE A 158 1.67 3.76 -29.27
CA ILE A 158 1.50 3.42 -30.69
C ILE A 158 1.05 4.66 -31.49
N ALA A 159 0.05 5.38 -30.99
CA ALA A 159 -0.44 6.60 -31.64
C ALA A 159 0.64 7.70 -31.67
N ALA A 160 1.43 7.86 -30.59
CA ALA A 160 2.51 8.84 -30.55
C ALA A 160 3.63 8.51 -31.55
N ALA A 161 4.01 7.24 -31.63
CA ALA A 161 5.04 6.77 -32.56
C ALA A 161 4.61 6.99 -34.02
N ALA A 162 3.38 6.60 -34.36
CA ALA A 162 2.81 6.77 -35.69
C ALA A 162 2.58 8.25 -36.07
N LEU A 163 2.42 9.14 -35.08
CA LEU A 163 2.29 10.58 -35.33
C LEU A 163 3.63 11.33 -35.40
N ALA A 164 4.76 10.66 -35.17
CA ALA A 164 6.06 11.30 -35.00
C ALA A 164 6.66 11.84 -36.32
N ASP A 165 6.38 11.19 -37.45
CA ASP A 165 6.89 11.58 -38.77
C ASP A 165 5.93 12.50 -39.55
N GLY A 166 4.74 12.76 -39.00
CA GLY A 166 3.73 13.64 -39.56
C GLY A 166 2.88 13.03 -40.68
N ALA A 167 3.04 11.73 -40.97
CA ALA A 167 2.20 10.98 -41.87
C ALA A 167 1.58 9.77 -41.15
N LEU A 168 0.55 9.17 -41.74
CA LEU A 168 0.01 7.90 -41.27
C LEU A 168 -0.16 7.00 -42.49
N ASP A 169 0.44 5.83 -42.45
CA ASP A 169 0.17 4.80 -43.45
C ASP A 169 -1.00 3.89 -43.06
N ALA A 170 -1.42 3.04 -44.00
CA ALA A 170 -2.57 2.16 -43.81
C ALA A 170 -2.39 1.15 -42.67
N GLN A 171 -1.16 0.69 -42.43
CA GLN A 171 -0.87 -0.29 -41.38
C GLN A 171 -0.89 0.38 -40.00
N GLU A 172 -0.29 1.56 -39.87
CA GLU A 172 -0.34 2.37 -38.65
C GLU A 172 -1.78 2.73 -38.30
N MET A 173 -2.55 3.14 -39.30
CA MET A 173 -3.99 3.36 -39.18
C MET A 173 -4.71 2.12 -38.64
N GLN A 174 -4.50 0.95 -39.25
CA GLN A 174 -5.16 -0.26 -38.78
C GLN A 174 -4.74 -0.66 -37.35
N ALA A 175 -3.46 -0.47 -37.00
CA ALA A 175 -2.95 -0.74 -35.65
C ALA A 175 -3.58 0.20 -34.60
N ILE A 176 -3.58 1.52 -34.84
CA ILE A 176 -4.19 2.50 -33.93
C ILE A 176 -5.68 2.21 -33.76
N ALA A 177 -6.40 1.94 -34.86
CA ALA A 177 -7.82 1.65 -34.81
C ALA A 177 -8.12 0.39 -33.97
N GLN A 178 -7.37 -0.70 -34.19
CA GLN A 178 -7.56 -1.95 -33.46
C GLN A 178 -7.27 -1.82 -31.97
N VAL A 179 -6.15 -1.18 -31.61
CA VAL A 179 -5.79 -0.97 -30.21
C VAL A 179 -6.77 0.00 -29.55
N GLY A 180 -7.18 1.06 -30.26
CA GLY A 180 -8.17 2.02 -29.77
C GLY A 180 -9.52 1.36 -29.48
N ALA A 181 -10.02 0.51 -30.37
CA ALA A 181 -11.27 -0.24 -30.16
C ALA A 181 -11.18 -1.18 -28.94
N ASN A 182 -10.04 -1.88 -28.78
CA ASN A 182 -9.80 -2.72 -27.62
C ASN A 182 -9.80 -1.90 -26.31
N VAL A 183 -9.11 -0.76 -26.29
CA VAL A 183 -9.07 0.12 -25.11
C VAL A 183 -10.45 0.66 -24.75
N VAL A 184 -11.21 1.17 -25.73
CA VAL A 184 -12.56 1.69 -25.48
C VAL A 184 -13.44 0.59 -24.86
N ALA A 185 -13.46 -0.60 -25.46
CA ALA A 185 -14.26 -1.71 -24.94
C ALA A 185 -13.82 -2.14 -23.52
N SER A 186 -12.51 -2.23 -23.25
CA SER A 186 -11.99 -2.58 -21.92
C SER A 186 -12.35 -1.52 -20.87
N MET A 187 -12.27 -0.24 -21.22
CA MET A 187 -12.57 0.87 -20.32
C MET A 187 -14.07 1.00 -20.03
N GLU A 188 -14.93 0.74 -21.02
CA GLU A 188 -16.38 0.74 -20.84
C GLU A 188 -16.84 -0.35 -19.86
N GLN A 189 -16.16 -1.50 -19.81
CA GLN A 189 -16.45 -2.55 -18.83
C GLN A 189 -16.18 -2.14 -17.37
N GLN A 190 -15.26 -1.20 -17.13
CA GLN A 190 -14.86 -0.82 -15.77
C GLN A 190 -15.89 0.06 -15.04
N ALA A 191 -16.93 0.56 -15.73
CA ALA A 191 -18.04 1.40 -15.26
C ALA A 191 -17.69 2.67 -14.45
N ALA A 192 -16.43 2.88 -14.04
CA ALA A 192 -16.04 4.01 -13.20
C ALA A 192 -15.84 5.28 -14.06
N PRO A 193 -16.20 6.47 -13.53
CA PRO A 193 -16.04 7.73 -14.25
C PRO A 193 -14.66 8.00 -14.89
N PRO A 194 -13.51 7.74 -14.23
CA PRO A 194 -12.20 8.01 -14.85
C PRO A 194 -11.95 7.15 -16.10
N TYR A 195 -12.40 5.89 -16.13
CA TYR A 195 -12.23 5.01 -17.29
C TYR A 195 -13.12 5.43 -18.46
N GLN A 196 -14.35 5.89 -18.18
CA GLN A 196 -15.22 6.44 -19.21
C GLN A 196 -14.65 7.73 -19.84
N ALA A 197 -13.98 8.57 -19.04
CA ALA A 197 -13.29 9.75 -19.56
C ALA A 197 -12.14 9.38 -20.50
N LEU A 198 -11.36 8.37 -20.11
CA LEU A 198 -10.28 7.81 -20.94
C LEU A 198 -10.77 7.21 -22.25
N ALA A 199 -11.86 6.43 -22.20
CA ALA A 199 -12.48 5.86 -23.41
C ALA A 199 -12.86 6.96 -24.42
N ARG A 200 -13.54 8.01 -23.96
CA ARG A 200 -13.91 9.16 -24.81
C ARG A 200 -12.70 9.91 -25.37
N GLN A 201 -11.61 9.97 -24.60
CA GLN A 201 -10.38 10.60 -25.05
C GLN A 201 -9.76 9.84 -26.23
N VAL A 202 -9.72 8.50 -26.16
CA VAL A 202 -9.29 7.62 -27.27
C VAL A 202 -10.17 7.81 -28.50
N GLU A 203 -11.49 7.86 -28.33
CA GLU A 203 -12.41 8.15 -29.44
C GLU A 203 -12.15 9.52 -30.07
N THR A 204 -11.84 10.53 -29.25
CA THR A 204 -11.54 11.88 -29.73
C THR A 204 -10.25 11.91 -30.56
N VAL A 205 -9.20 11.20 -30.12
CA VAL A 205 -7.97 11.04 -30.89
C VAL A 205 -8.28 10.33 -32.22
N ASN A 206 -8.99 9.21 -32.19
CA ASN A 206 -9.38 8.47 -33.40
C ASN A 206 -10.20 9.35 -34.38
N GLN A 207 -11.12 10.17 -33.88
CA GLN A 207 -11.89 11.09 -34.72
C GLN A 207 -11.05 12.24 -35.29
N ALA A 208 -10.04 12.72 -34.57
CA ALA A 208 -9.08 13.71 -35.09
C ALA A 208 -8.25 13.10 -36.23
N LEU A 209 -7.72 11.89 -36.01
CA LEU A 209 -7.01 11.12 -37.04
C LEU A 209 -7.90 10.82 -38.26
N ALA A 210 -9.17 10.49 -38.05
CA ALA A 210 -10.14 10.23 -39.13
C ALA A 210 -10.45 11.46 -39.98
N ARG A 211 -10.21 12.66 -39.44
CA ARG A 211 -10.33 13.93 -40.17
C ARG A 211 -9.01 14.38 -40.77
N GLY A 212 -7.92 13.66 -40.54
CA GLY A 212 -6.56 14.05 -40.92
C GLY A 212 -6.00 15.20 -40.09
N ASP A 213 -6.60 15.51 -38.93
CA ASP A 213 -6.16 16.58 -38.05
C ASP A 213 -5.11 16.07 -37.06
N MET A 214 -3.88 15.89 -37.56
CA MET A 214 -2.76 15.34 -36.79
C MET A 214 -2.40 16.23 -35.59
N ALA A 215 -2.49 17.54 -35.74
CA ALA A 215 -2.18 18.48 -34.67
C ALA A 215 -3.19 18.36 -33.51
N ALA A 216 -4.49 18.25 -33.83
CA ALA A 216 -5.50 17.96 -32.81
C ALA A 216 -5.29 16.58 -32.17
N ALA A 217 -4.99 15.56 -32.97
CA ALA A 217 -4.73 14.21 -32.45
C ALA A 217 -3.55 14.19 -31.45
N GLN A 218 -2.43 14.84 -31.79
CA GLN A 218 -1.28 14.98 -30.88
C GLN A 218 -1.65 15.73 -29.60
N GLN A 219 -2.44 16.81 -29.69
CA GLN A 219 -2.88 17.56 -28.51
C GLN A 219 -3.77 16.71 -27.59
N GLU A 220 -4.72 15.97 -28.16
CA GLU A 220 -5.60 15.10 -27.39
C GLU A 220 -4.85 13.90 -26.80
N LEU A 221 -3.83 13.40 -27.49
CA LEU A 221 -2.95 12.34 -26.98
C LEU A 221 -2.16 12.82 -25.75
N ALA A 222 -1.57 14.01 -25.81
CA ALA A 222 -0.86 14.58 -24.66
C ALA A 222 -1.80 14.80 -23.45
N ARG A 223 -3.07 15.15 -23.68
CA ARG A 223 -4.07 15.22 -22.60
C ARG A 223 -4.38 13.84 -22.00
N MET A 224 -4.48 12.82 -22.85
CA MET A 224 -4.69 11.44 -22.43
C MET A 224 -3.57 10.95 -21.52
N GLU A 225 -2.30 11.19 -21.89
CA GLU A 225 -1.14 10.79 -21.08
C GLU A 225 -1.15 11.41 -19.68
N ASN A 226 -1.52 12.69 -19.59
CA ASN A 226 -1.68 13.38 -18.31
C ASN A 226 -2.82 12.77 -17.46
N GLN A 227 -3.91 12.35 -18.09
CA GLN A 227 -5.00 11.66 -17.40
C GLN A 227 -4.59 10.27 -16.92
N LEU A 228 -3.86 9.51 -17.73
CA LEU A 228 -3.33 8.18 -17.35
C LEU A 228 -2.45 8.27 -16.10
N HIS A 229 -1.59 9.27 -16.03
CA HIS A 229 -0.74 9.50 -14.86
C HIS A 229 -1.57 9.71 -13.57
N ASN A 230 -2.67 10.46 -13.66
CA ASN A 230 -3.56 10.73 -12.53
C ASN A 230 -4.39 9.51 -12.09
N VAL A 231 -4.69 8.58 -13.00
CA VAL A 231 -5.43 7.34 -12.66
C VAL A 231 -4.53 6.34 -11.92
N LEU A 232 -3.23 6.31 -12.21
CA LEU A 232 -2.25 5.40 -11.61
C LEU A 232 -1.80 5.81 -10.20
N ILE A 233 -1.97 7.08 -9.84
CA ILE A 233 -1.69 7.58 -8.50
C ILE A 233 -3.04 7.76 -7.82
N PRO A 234 -3.64 6.70 -7.23
CA PRO A 234 -4.81 6.89 -6.40
C PRO A 234 -4.44 7.93 -5.34
N SER A 235 -5.27 8.95 -5.19
CA SER A 235 -5.10 10.01 -4.18
C SER A 235 -5.28 9.42 -2.77
N SER A 236 -4.35 8.58 -2.34
CA SER A 236 -4.39 7.84 -1.08
C SER A 236 -3.98 8.70 0.12
N ASN A 237 -3.59 9.96 -0.08
CA ASN A 237 -3.10 10.83 0.99
C ASN A 237 -3.67 12.24 0.95
N ARG A 238 -4.99 12.41 0.78
CA ARG A 238 -5.62 13.63 1.29
C ARG A 238 -6.17 13.32 2.69
N PRO A 239 -5.43 13.66 3.77
CA PRO A 239 -5.98 13.56 5.11
C PRO A 239 -7.24 14.43 5.13
N THR A 240 -8.40 13.80 5.23
CA THR A 240 -9.65 14.48 5.50
C THR A 240 -9.56 14.97 6.93
N THR A 241 -8.92 16.12 7.14
CA THR A 241 -8.98 16.88 8.39
C THR A 241 -10.37 17.47 8.51
N SER A 242 -11.36 16.60 8.70
CA SER A 242 -12.69 16.91 9.17
C SER A 242 -12.96 16.02 10.38
N GLN A 243 -12.02 16.02 11.33
CA GLN A 243 -12.42 15.81 12.71
C GLN A 243 -13.10 17.11 13.18
N PRO A 244 -14.38 17.05 13.59
CA PRO A 244 -15.01 18.19 14.25
C PRO A 244 -14.22 18.47 15.53
N VAL A 245 -13.69 19.68 15.66
CA VAL A 245 -13.08 20.13 16.91
C VAL A 245 -14.18 20.09 17.99
N PRO A 246 -14.04 19.28 19.05
CA PRO A 246 -15.00 19.29 20.15
C PRO A 246 -14.88 20.63 20.87
N GLY A 247 -15.94 21.44 20.86
CA GLY A 247 -16.03 22.62 21.73
C GLY A 247 -16.41 23.96 21.08
N GLN A 248 -16.84 24.03 19.82
CA GLN A 248 -17.33 25.29 19.26
C GLN A 248 -18.82 25.51 19.62
N PRO A 249 -19.17 26.51 20.47
CA PRO A 249 -20.55 26.73 20.89
C PRO A 249 -21.39 27.30 19.74
N GLY A 250 -22.53 26.67 19.47
CA GLY A 250 -23.48 27.09 18.45
C GLY A 250 -24.01 28.50 18.68
N GLY A 251 -23.65 29.41 17.78
CA GLY A 251 -24.19 30.77 17.71
C GLY A 251 -25.64 30.77 17.24
N ASN A 252 -26.57 30.63 18.18
CA ASN A 252 -27.99 30.83 17.99
C ASN A 252 -28.29 32.34 17.78
N ARG A 253 -28.61 32.74 16.54
CA ARG A 253 -29.30 34.01 16.23
C ARG A 253 -30.61 33.59 15.58
N GLY A 254 -31.78 33.72 16.20
CA GLY A 254 -32.27 34.92 16.87
C GLY A 254 -33.35 35.54 16.00
N SER A 255 -34.50 34.86 15.91
CA SER A 255 -35.70 35.30 15.21
C SER A 255 -36.27 36.54 15.91
N ARG A 256 -36.20 37.69 15.26
CA ARG A 256 -36.98 38.88 15.61
C ARG A 256 -38.01 39.12 14.53
N ARG A 257 -39.28 39.01 14.88
CA ARG A 257 -40.28 40.07 14.65
C ARG A 257 -41.63 39.72 15.32
N PRO A 258 -42.31 40.70 15.93
CA PRO A 258 -43.76 40.66 16.08
C PRO A 258 -44.46 40.88 14.72
#